data_AF-A0A072V0F7-F1
#
_entry.id   AF-A0A072V0F7-F1
#
_cell.length_a   1.000
_cell.length_b   1.000
_cell.length_c   1.000
_cell.angle_alpha   90.00
_cell.angle_beta   90.00
_cell.angle_gamma   90.00
#
_symmetry.space_group_name_H-M   'P 1'
#
loop_
_entity.id
_entity.type
_entity.pdbx_description
1 polymer ?
#
loop_
_entity_poly.entity_id
_entity_poly.type
_entity_poly.pdbx_seq_one_letter_code
_entity_poly.pdbx_strand_id
1 'polypeptide(L)'
;MRTIFLLLLISGLFRYSLAQEEGFCSAPSVLSKESKSKPLYSKIYDSTLSPLNLQNLPGFTRSVYKRDHALISPESHVYGPLPDWINTSGAFLISPEMGSHFIMYLAKLKENSRSGLPLHDVERFIFVLHGAVTVTSAHGESHILKVDSYAYFPPNFEHSIESDAPAIIVVFERRYAHLSNHVTEPLVNSTDKQPLLETPGEIFELRKLLPMSLAYDFNIHIMDFQPGEFLNVKEVHYNQHGLLLLEGEGIYRLGDSW
;
A
#
# COMPACT_ATOMS: atom_id res chain seq x y z
N MET A 1 -12.27 -47.66 57.35
CA MET A 1 -11.32 -46.56 57.13
C MET A 1 -12.12 -45.36 56.65
N ARG A 2 -12.26 -44.33 57.48
CA ARG A 2 -13.04 -43.12 57.20
C ARG A 2 -12.09 -41.94 57.17
N THR A 3 -11.98 -41.30 56.02
CA THR A 3 -11.15 -40.12 55.76
C THR A 3 -11.90 -38.88 56.24
N ILE A 4 -11.26 -38.08 57.09
CA ILE A 4 -11.75 -36.78 57.57
C ILE A 4 -11.01 -35.68 56.80
N PHE A 5 -11.74 -34.78 56.16
CA PHE A 5 -11.23 -33.55 55.55
C PHE A 5 -11.25 -32.42 56.58
N LEU A 6 -10.14 -31.67 56.70
CA LEU A 6 -10.02 -30.50 57.57
C LEU A 6 -10.02 -29.23 56.70
N LEU A 7 -10.98 -28.35 56.94
CA LEU A 7 -11.09 -27.02 56.33
C LEU A 7 -10.53 -26.00 57.33
N LEU A 8 -9.57 -25.17 56.92
CA LEU A 8 -8.96 -24.14 57.79
C LEU A 8 -9.38 -22.75 57.29
N LEU A 9 -10.13 -22.05 58.15
CA LEU A 9 -10.59 -20.68 57.97
C LEU A 9 -9.68 -19.78 58.83
N ILE A 10 -9.06 -18.77 58.24
CA ILE A 10 -8.32 -17.74 59.00
C ILE A 10 -9.06 -16.41 58.83
N SER A 11 -9.65 -15.94 59.93
CA SER A 11 -10.25 -14.62 60.09
C SER A 11 -9.24 -13.66 60.73
N GLY A 12 -8.95 -12.53 60.07
CA GLY A 12 -8.24 -11.39 60.66
C GLY A 12 -9.00 -10.09 60.40
N LEU A 13 -9.33 -9.36 61.46
CA LEU A 13 -10.11 -8.11 61.45
C LEU A 13 -9.20 -6.86 61.38
N PHE A 14 -9.52 -5.96 60.45
CA PHE A 14 -9.45 -4.48 60.42
C PHE A 14 -8.28 -3.70 61.06
N ARG A 15 -7.70 -2.76 60.28
CA ARG A 15 -7.85 -1.29 60.47
C ARG A 15 -7.66 -0.52 59.16
N TYR A 16 -8.57 0.42 58.91
CA TYR A 16 -8.51 1.45 57.86
C TYR A 16 -7.49 2.54 58.21
N SER A 17 -6.73 3.02 57.21
CA SER A 17 -6.19 4.39 57.20
C SER A 17 -6.27 4.93 55.77
N LEU A 18 -6.99 6.04 55.63
CA LEU A 18 -7.07 6.86 54.41
C LEU A 18 -5.70 7.47 54.11
N ALA A 19 -5.22 7.32 52.88
CA ALA A 19 -4.19 8.15 52.28
C ALA A 19 -4.50 8.33 50.80
N GLN A 20 -4.29 9.55 50.32
CA GLN A 20 -4.78 10.16 49.09
C GLN A 20 -4.53 9.39 47.79
N GLU A 21 -5.52 9.51 46.90
CA GLU A 21 -5.43 9.23 45.47
C GLU A 21 -4.38 10.13 44.80
N GLU A 22 -3.40 9.54 44.11
CA GLU A 22 -2.83 10.11 42.89
C GLU A 22 -2.42 8.98 41.92
N GLY A 23 -2.93 9.05 40.68
CA GLY A 23 -2.16 8.62 39.52
C GLY A 23 -2.39 7.22 38.94
N PHE A 24 -3.63 6.75 38.75
CA PHE A 24 -3.91 5.76 37.70
C PHE A 24 -4.44 6.47 36.45
N CYS A 25 -3.68 6.37 35.34
CA CYS A 25 -4.11 6.84 34.04
C CYS A 25 -5.32 6.03 33.56
N SER A 26 -6.53 6.55 33.80
CA SER A 26 -7.75 6.04 33.20
C SER A 26 -7.73 6.35 31.70
N ALA A 27 -7.75 5.31 30.87
CA ALA A 27 -8.00 5.44 29.44
C ALA A 27 -9.38 6.11 29.23
N PRO A 28 -9.53 7.10 28.33
CA PRO A 28 -10.83 7.69 28.07
C PRO A 28 -11.75 6.64 27.44
N SER A 29 -12.96 6.49 27.99
CA SER A 29 -14.02 5.74 27.35
C SER A 29 -14.37 6.40 26.02
N VAL A 30 -14.11 5.71 24.92
CA VAL A 30 -14.60 6.10 23.59
C VAL A 30 -16.08 5.76 23.52
N LEU A 31 -16.91 6.61 24.12
CA LEU A 31 -18.31 6.71 23.72
C LEU A 31 -18.33 7.39 22.35
N SER A 32 -18.75 6.59 21.38
CA SER A 32 -18.91 6.87 19.96
C SER A 32 -19.54 8.25 19.69
N LYS A 33 -18.69 9.26 19.44
CA LYS A 33 -19.01 10.24 18.41
C LYS A 33 -18.99 9.48 17.11
N GLU A 34 -20.03 9.61 16.29
CA GLU A 34 -20.07 9.10 14.93
C GLU A 34 -18.77 9.51 14.22
N SER A 35 -17.84 8.58 14.17
CA SER A 35 -16.58 8.73 13.48
C SER A 35 -16.96 8.78 12.02
N LYS A 36 -16.93 9.96 11.40
CA LYS A 36 -16.81 10.02 9.94
C LYS A 36 -15.67 9.07 9.60
N SER A 37 -15.98 7.94 8.98
CA SER A 37 -14.98 6.93 8.63
C SER A 37 -13.86 7.67 7.90
N LYS A 38 -12.61 7.42 8.33
CA LYS A 38 -11.47 8.00 7.64
C LYS A 38 -11.55 7.55 6.18
N PRO A 39 -11.20 8.42 5.21
CA PRO A 39 -11.13 8.00 3.82
C PRO A 39 -10.23 6.77 3.68
N LEU A 40 -10.60 5.87 2.77
CA LEU A 40 -9.80 4.70 2.44
C LEU A 40 -8.36 5.13 2.08
N TYR A 41 -7.37 4.38 2.56
CA TYR A 41 -5.94 4.67 2.34
C TYR A 41 -5.44 6.03 2.85
N SER A 42 -6.17 6.69 3.76
CA SER A 42 -5.80 8.04 4.22
C SER A 42 -4.39 8.11 4.81
N LYS A 43 -3.89 7.01 5.37
CA LYS A 43 -2.56 6.92 5.99
C LYS A 43 -1.40 7.05 5.00
N ILE A 44 -1.64 6.91 3.69
CA ILE A 44 -0.62 7.13 2.66
C ILE A 44 -0.22 8.61 2.58
N TYR A 45 -1.17 9.52 2.75
CA TYR A 45 -0.92 10.97 2.69
C TYR A 45 -1.04 11.67 4.06
N ASP A 46 -1.54 10.98 5.07
CA ASP A 46 -1.59 11.39 6.49
C ASP A 46 -0.99 10.30 7.39
N SER A 47 0.29 10.00 7.16
CA SER A 47 1.04 8.95 7.87
C SER A 47 1.18 9.27 9.36
N THR A 48 1.06 8.26 10.23
CA THR A 48 1.21 8.42 11.69
C THR A 48 2.53 9.05 12.11
N LEU A 49 3.62 8.71 11.41
CA LEU A 49 4.91 9.40 11.51
C LEU A 49 5.16 10.14 10.19
N SER A 50 4.81 11.41 10.16
CA SER A 50 4.97 12.28 9.00
C SER A 50 6.35 12.95 8.96
N PRO A 51 6.80 13.45 7.80
CA PRO A 51 8.05 14.21 7.68
C PRO A 51 8.10 15.43 8.62
N LEU A 52 6.95 16.06 8.90
CA LEU A 52 6.84 17.20 9.82
C LEU A 52 7.22 16.82 11.25
N ASN A 53 6.93 15.58 11.67
CA ASN A 53 7.31 15.08 12.99
C ASN A 53 8.84 14.94 13.15
N LEU A 54 9.57 14.87 12.03
CA LEU A 54 11.02 14.66 12.00
C LEU A 54 11.81 15.96 11.78
N GLN A 55 11.14 17.12 11.69
CA GLN A 55 11.77 18.41 11.34
C GLN A 55 12.92 18.84 12.26
N ASN A 56 12.94 18.34 13.50
CA ASN A 56 13.94 18.66 14.53
C ASN A 56 14.99 17.54 14.72
N LEU A 57 15.06 16.57 13.80
CA LEU A 57 16.04 15.47 13.82
C LEU A 57 16.92 15.55 12.55
N PRO A 58 17.96 16.40 12.54
CA PRO A 58 18.77 16.63 11.34
C PRO A 58 19.37 15.33 10.79
N GLY A 59 19.10 15.04 9.52
CA GLY A 59 19.61 13.86 8.82
C GLY A 59 18.95 12.53 9.19
N PHE A 60 17.96 12.53 10.09
CA PHE A 60 17.24 11.30 10.42
C PHE A 60 16.34 10.84 9.27
N THR A 61 16.36 9.56 8.98
CA THR A 61 15.42 8.89 8.07
C THR A 61 15.28 7.42 8.43
N ARG A 62 14.10 6.86 8.16
CA ARG A 62 13.85 5.42 8.21
C ARG A 62 14.22 4.72 6.89
N SER A 63 14.48 5.47 5.83
CA SER A 63 14.81 4.89 4.53
C SER A 63 16.15 4.18 4.57
N VAL A 64 16.21 3.04 3.90
CA VAL A 64 17.39 2.20 3.78
C VAL A 64 17.45 1.65 2.37
N TYR A 65 18.62 1.73 1.73
CA TYR A 65 18.89 1.11 0.43
C TYR A 65 20.06 0.13 0.58
N LYS A 66 19.84 -1.15 0.28
CA LYS A 66 20.83 -2.22 0.34
C LYS A 66 20.92 -2.95 -1.00
N ARG A 67 21.85 -3.91 -1.06
CA ARG A 67 22.16 -4.71 -2.25
C ARG A 67 20.94 -5.42 -2.87
N ASP A 68 20.04 -5.94 -2.03
CA ASP A 68 18.94 -6.82 -2.45
C ASP A 68 17.55 -6.34 -2.02
N HIS A 69 17.46 -5.21 -1.32
CA HIS A 69 16.19 -4.61 -0.92
C HIS A 69 16.34 -3.13 -0.55
N ALA A 70 15.20 -2.44 -0.51
CA ALA A 70 15.08 -1.08 -0.02
C ALA A 70 13.83 -0.91 0.84
N LEU A 71 13.91 -0.08 1.87
CA LEU A 71 12.79 0.52 2.57
C LEU A 71 12.78 2.01 2.24
N ILE A 72 11.72 2.50 1.63
CA ILE A 72 11.61 3.91 1.22
C ILE A 72 10.45 4.53 1.99
N SER A 73 10.77 5.43 2.92
CA SER A 73 9.80 6.08 3.80
C SER A 73 9.40 7.47 3.31
N PRO A 74 8.22 7.99 3.73
CA PRO A 74 7.66 9.23 3.19
C PRO A 74 8.57 10.46 3.23
N GLU A 75 9.42 10.58 4.26
CA GLU A 75 10.35 11.70 4.42
C GLU A 75 11.51 11.71 3.42
N SER A 76 11.71 10.62 2.68
CA SER A 76 12.75 10.49 1.64
C SER A 76 12.21 10.61 0.22
N HIS A 77 10.89 10.77 0.03
CA HIS A 77 10.33 10.96 -1.29
C HIS A 77 10.80 12.29 -1.92
N VAL A 78 11.41 12.20 -3.10
CA VAL A 78 11.86 13.37 -3.86
C VAL A 78 10.84 13.64 -4.97
N TYR A 79 10.02 14.67 -4.79
CA TYR A 79 9.04 15.09 -5.79
C TYR A 79 9.64 16.10 -6.76
N GLY A 80 9.51 15.82 -8.06
CA GLY A 80 9.84 16.73 -9.16
C GLY A 80 8.72 16.74 -10.21
N PRO A 81 8.75 17.66 -11.18
CA PRO A 81 7.83 17.59 -12.32
C PRO A 81 8.05 16.27 -13.08
N LEU A 82 6.97 15.60 -13.47
CA LEU A 82 7.06 14.41 -14.33
C LEU A 82 7.21 14.86 -15.79
N PRO A 83 8.24 14.39 -16.53
CA PRO A 83 8.38 14.68 -17.95
C PRO A 83 7.11 14.29 -18.71
N ASP A 84 6.68 15.14 -19.64
CA ASP A 84 5.47 14.98 -20.47
C ASP A 84 4.12 14.96 -19.73
N TRP A 85 4.10 15.05 -18.40
CA TRP A 85 2.88 15.24 -17.63
C TRP A 85 2.63 16.74 -17.38
N ILE A 86 1.37 17.14 -17.40
CA ILE A 86 0.90 18.49 -17.11
C ILE A 86 0.43 18.54 -15.65
N ASN A 87 0.82 19.60 -14.93
CA ASN A 87 0.39 19.89 -13.55
C ASN A 87 0.54 18.71 -12.57
N THR A 88 1.57 17.89 -12.75
CA THR A 88 1.80 16.68 -11.96
C THR A 88 3.23 16.67 -11.43
N SER A 89 3.41 16.32 -10.16
CA SER A 89 4.73 16.04 -9.58
C SER A 89 4.86 14.56 -9.23
N GLY A 90 5.96 13.93 -9.58
CA GLY A 90 6.23 12.53 -9.32
C GLY A 90 7.42 12.31 -8.40
N ALA A 91 7.37 11.22 -7.64
CA ALA A 91 8.49 10.69 -6.86
C ALA A 91 8.74 9.25 -7.28
N PHE A 92 9.86 9.00 -7.95
CA PHE A 92 10.31 7.65 -8.29
C PHE A 92 10.80 6.95 -7.02
N LEU A 93 10.24 5.76 -6.78
CA LEU A 93 10.57 4.91 -5.63
C LEU A 93 11.50 3.78 -6.06
N ILE A 94 11.17 3.11 -7.17
CA ILE A 94 11.95 1.99 -7.69
C ILE A 94 12.27 2.27 -9.15
N SER A 95 13.50 1.98 -9.57
CA SER A 95 13.93 2.07 -10.96
C SER A 95 14.96 0.99 -11.31
N PRO A 96 15.21 0.72 -12.60
CA PRO A 96 16.17 -0.30 -13.03
C PRO A 96 17.60 -0.11 -12.53
N GLU A 97 17.99 1.09 -12.13
CA GLU A 97 19.27 1.36 -11.46
C GLU A 97 19.42 0.61 -10.12
N MET A 98 18.31 0.16 -9.53
CA MET A 98 18.26 -0.70 -8.35
C MET A 98 18.29 -2.20 -8.69
N GLY A 99 18.37 -2.57 -9.98
CA GLY A 99 18.35 -3.95 -10.47
C GLY A 99 16.95 -4.50 -10.77
N SER A 100 15.90 -3.67 -10.71
CA SER A 100 14.56 -4.06 -11.15
C SER A 100 14.42 -4.02 -12.67
N HIS A 101 13.39 -4.69 -13.19
CA HIS A 101 12.93 -4.57 -14.58
C HIS A 101 11.66 -3.71 -14.74
N PHE A 102 11.27 -2.99 -13.69
CA PHE A 102 10.13 -2.07 -13.67
C PHE A 102 10.48 -0.78 -12.93
N ILE A 103 9.71 0.28 -13.17
CA ILE A 103 9.68 1.48 -12.34
C ILE A 103 8.42 1.50 -11.48
N MET A 104 8.54 2.06 -10.28
CA MET A 104 7.41 2.34 -9.39
C MET A 104 7.52 3.79 -8.93
N TYR A 105 6.47 4.58 -9.11
CA TYR A 105 6.47 5.98 -8.69
C TYR A 105 5.11 6.42 -8.18
N LEU A 106 5.13 7.42 -7.28
CA LEU A 106 3.93 8.14 -6.85
C LEU A 106 3.76 9.37 -7.73
N ALA A 107 2.58 9.56 -8.31
CA ALA A 107 2.22 10.78 -9.03
C ALA A 107 1.17 11.57 -8.25
N LYS A 108 1.49 12.83 -7.96
CA LYS A 108 0.58 13.81 -7.34
C LYS A 108 0.04 14.73 -8.43
N LEU A 109 -1.20 14.47 -8.81
CA LEU A 109 -1.94 15.21 -9.82
C LEU A 109 -2.60 16.41 -9.15
N LYS A 110 -2.46 17.60 -9.76
CA LYS A 110 -3.21 18.80 -9.38
C LYS A 110 -4.42 18.99 -10.29
N GLU A 111 -5.20 20.02 -10.02
CA GLU A 111 -6.29 20.45 -10.90
C GLU A 111 -5.78 20.73 -12.33
N ASN A 112 -6.58 20.34 -13.33
CA ASN A 112 -6.24 20.37 -14.75
C ASN A 112 -4.92 19.63 -15.06
N SER A 113 -4.73 18.44 -14.50
CA SER A 113 -3.58 17.58 -14.79
C SER A 113 -3.88 16.61 -15.93
N ARG A 114 -2.81 16.23 -16.64
CA ARG A 114 -2.86 15.26 -17.75
C ARG A 114 -1.56 14.48 -17.82
N SER A 115 -1.64 13.16 -18.00
CA SER A 115 -0.46 12.32 -18.16
C SER A 115 0.17 12.41 -19.54
N GLY A 116 1.49 12.24 -19.61
CA GLY A 116 2.19 11.87 -20.84
C GLY A 116 2.07 10.36 -21.13
N LEU A 117 2.17 9.99 -22.40
CA LEU A 117 2.27 8.57 -22.80
C LEU A 117 3.60 7.98 -22.29
N PRO A 118 3.62 6.69 -21.91
CA PRO A 118 4.88 6.01 -21.61
C PRO A 118 5.71 5.82 -22.90
N LEU A 119 6.97 5.40 -22.74
CA LEU A 119 7.86 5.10 -23.88
C LEU A 119 7.34 3.92 -24.72
N HIS A 120 7.89 3.76 -25.92
CA HIS A 120 7.58 2.63 -26.80
C HIS A 120 7.86 1.26 -26.14
N ASP A 121 6.94 0.32 -26.33
CA ASP A 121 6.88 -1.02 -25.70
C ASP A 121 6.78 -1.04 -24.17
N VAL A 122 6.46 0.10 -23.56
CA VAL A 122 6.24 0.17 -22.11
C VAL A 122 4.76 0.01 -21.81
N GLU A 123 4.44 -0.99 -21.01
CA GLU A 123 3.11 -1.16 -20.41
C GLU A 123 3.02 -0.36 -19.11
N ARG A 124 1.81 0.08 -18.77
CA ARG A 124 1.56 0.92 -17.59
C ARG A 124 0.40 0.37 -16.78
N PHE A 125 0.59 0.31 -15.46
CA PHE A 125 -0.48 0.08 -14.50
C PHE A 125 -0.59 1.28 -13.56
N ILE A 126 -1.80 1.73 -13.27
CA ILE A 126 -2.07 2.77 -12.27
C ILE A 126 -3.05 2.29 -11.22
N PHE A 127 -2.92 2.78 -9.99
CA PHE A 127 -3.86 2.54 -8.91
C PHE A 127 -4.13 3.84 -8.14
N VAL A 128 -5.40 4.15 -7.89
CA VAL A 128 -5.82 5.41 -7.27
C VAL A 128 -5.78 5.30 -5.74
N LEU A 129 -4.93 6.12 -5.13
CA LEU A 129 -4.70 6.18 -3.69
C LEU A 129 -5.48 7.31 -3.02
N HIS A 130 -5.75 8.39 -3.74
CA HIS A 130 -6.50 9.54 -3.26
C HIS A 130 -7.21 10.25 -4.42
N GLY A 131 -8.42 10.76 -4.16
CA GLY A 131 -9.20 11.52 -5.13
C GLY A 131 -9.79 10.63 -6.23
N ALA A 132 -9.85 11.17 -7.45
CA ALA A 132 -10.30 10.45 -8.62
C ALA A 132 -9.54 10.94 -9.86
N VAL A 133 -9.39 10.06 -10.84
CA VAL A 133 -8.84 10.38 -12.16
C VAL A 133 -9.79 9.86 -13.24
N THR A 134 -9.81 10.52 -14.39
CA THR A 134 -10.47 10.01 -15.59
C THR A 134 -9.40 9.41 -16.49
N VAL A 135 -9.61 8.16 -16.91
CA VAL A 135 -8.78 7.54 -17.95
C VAL A 135 -9.56 7.52 -19.24
N THR A 136 -8.92 7.93 -20.33
CA THR A 136 -9.52 7.94 -21.68
C THR A 136 -8.64 7.14 -22.62
N SER A 137 -9.24 6.19 -23.32
CA SER A 137 -8.56 5.40 -24.36
C SER A 137 -8.51 6.13 -25.70
N ALA A 138 -7.65 5.66 -26.60
CA ALA A 138 -7.55 6.12 -27.99
C ALA A 138 -8.89 6.10 -28.74
N HIS A 139 -9.80 5.19 -28.37
CA HIS A 139 -11.11 5.03 -29.00
C HIS A 139 -12.19 5.95 -28.42
N GLY A 140 -11.82 6.85 -27.49
CA GLY A 140 -12.72 7.82 -26.86
C GLY A 140 -13.51 7.27 -25.67
N GLU A 141 -13.38 5.99 -25.34
CA GLU A 141 -13.98 5.43 -24.13
C GLU A 141 -13.29 6.01 -22.89
N SER A 142 -14.08 6.52 -21.95
CA SER A 142 -13.59 7.17 -20.74
C SER A 142 -14.20 6.55 -19.49
N HIS A 143 -13.38 6.34 -18.47
CA HIS A 143 -13.79 5.82 -17.17
C HIS A 143 -13.28 6.70 -16.04
N ILE A 144 -14.13 6.94 -15.04
CA ILE A 144 -13.73 7.62 -13.80
C ILE A 144 -13.27 6.56 -12.81
N LEU A 145 -12.00 6.63 -12.42
CA LEU A 145 -11.38 5.79 -11.41
C LEU A 145 -11.34 6.55 -10.09
N LYS A 146 -12.01 6.00 -9.08
CA LYS A 146 -11.97 6.51 -7.70
C LYS A 146 -10.89 5.77 -6.92
N VAL A 147 -10.63 6.19 -5.68
CA VAL A 147 -9.80 5.42 -4.73
C VAL A 147 -10.15 3.94 -4.79
N ASP A 148 -9.12 3.08 -4.80
CA ASP A 148 -9.21 1.62 -4.94
C ASP A 148 -9.60 1.10 -6.34
N SER A 149 -9.64 1.99 -7.33
CA SER A 149 -9.73 1.63 -8.75
C SER A 149 -8.37 1.69 -9.42
N TYR A 150 -8.23 0.91 -10.49
CA TYR A 150 -7.00 0.78 -11.25
C TYR A 150 -7.26 0.64 -12.75
N ALA A 151 -6.21 0.92 -13.52
CA ALA A 151 -6.19 0.64 -14.95
C ALA A 151 -4.86 0.02 -15.36
N TYR A 152 -4.92 -0.87 -16.34
CA TYR A 152 -3.78 -1.41 -17.06
C TYR A 152 -3.87 -0.99 -18.53
N PHE A 153 -2.74 -0.56 -19.07
CA PHE A 153 -2.56 -0.16 -20.45
C PHE A 153 -1.48 -1.05 -21.08
N PRO A 154 -1.83 -1.83 -22.12
CA PRO A 154 -0.86 -2.60 -22.90
C PRO A 154 0.29 -1.74 -23.44
N PRO A 155 1.43 -2.35 -23.81
CA PRO A 155 2.48 -1.60 -24.50
C PRO A 155 1.92 -0.90 -25.74
N ASN A 156 2.35 0.35 -25.96
CA ASN A 156 1.95 1.19 -27.10
C ASN A 156 0.46 1.55 -27.17
N PHE A 157 -0.33 1.26 -26.12
CA PHE A 157 -1.73 1.63 -26.08
C PHE A 157 -1.88 3.13 -25.79
N GLU A 158 -2.45 3.88 -26.72
CA GLU A 158 -2.71 5.30 -26.53
C GLU A 158 -3.80 5.54 -25.48
N HIS A 159 -3.48 6.34 -24.46
CA HIS A 159 -4.38 6.69 -23.37
C HIS A 159 -4.02 8.05 -22.76
N SER A 160 -4.96 8.63 -22.02
CA SER A 160 -4.75 9.82 -21.18
C SER A 160 -5.28 9.56 -19.78
N ILE A 161 -4.59 10.06 -18.76
CA ILE A 161 -5.01 10.08 -17.35
C ILE A 161 -5.13 11.54 -16.95
N GLU A 162 -6.32 11.97 -16.58
CA GLU A 162 -6.64 13.38 -16.32
C GLU A 162 -7.30 13.54 -14.95
N SER A 163 -7.10 14.71 -14.34
CA SER A 163 -7.85 15.07 -13.15
C SER A 163 -8.07 16.58 -13.04
N ASP A 164 -9.31 16.94 -12.76
CA ASP A 164 -9.74 18.31 -12.45
C ASP A 164 -9.71 18.60 -10.95
N ALA A 165 -9.16 17.69 -10.13
CA ALA A 165 -9.00 17.85 -8.70
C ALA A 165 -7.69 17.20 -8.21
N PRO A 166 -7.23 17.49 -6.98
CA PRO A 166 -6.08 16.81 -6.43
C PRO A 166 -6.27 15.29 -6.33
N ALA A 167 -5.38 14.53 -6.96
CA ALA A 167 -5.37 13.07 -6.90
C ALA A 167 -3.96 12.53 -6.66
N ILE A 168 -3.89 11.34 -6.06
CA ILE A 168 -2.63 10.61 -5.90
C ILE A 168 -2.81 9.23 -6.48
N ILE A 169 -1.92 8.84 -7.38
CA ILE A 169 -1.86 7.50 -7.95
C ILE A 169 -0.47 6.91 -7.72
N VAL A 170 -0.41 5.59 -7.55
CA VAL A 170 0.84 4.83 -7.74
C VAL A 170 0.84 4.28 -9.15
N VAL A 171 1.98 4.38 -9.81
CA VAL A 171 2.17 3.93 -11.19
C VAL A 171 3.31 2.92 -11.22
N PHE A 172 3.07 1.84 -11.96
CA PHE A 172 4.07 0.87 -12.35
C PHE A 172 4.21 0.90 -13.86
N GLU A 173 5.45 0.94 -14.35
CA GLU A 173 5.72 0.78 -15.78
C GLU A 173 6.86 -0.20 -15.99
N ARG A 174 6.77 -0.96 -17.08
CA ARG A 174 7.74 -1.99 -17.43
C ARG A 174 7.82 -2.09 -18.95
N ARG A 175 9.01 -2.40 -19.47
CA ARG A 175 9.13 -2.82 -20.86
C ARG A 175 8.53 -4.22 -21.00
N TYR A 176 7.47 -4.33 -21.79
CA TYR A 176 6.72 -5.57 -21.94
C TYR A 176 7.56 -6.67 -22.58
N ALA A 177 7.58 -7.86 -21.97
CA ALA A 177 8.25 -9.03 -22.51
C ALA A 177 7.34 -9.76 -23.50
N HIS A 178 7.44 -9.37 -24.77
CA HIS A 178 6.63 -9.97 -25.84
C HIS A 178 6.75 -11.50 -25.91
N LEU A 179 5.61 -12.18 -25.86
CA LEU A 179 5.48 -13.61 -26.13
C LEU A 179 4.62 -13.81 -27.39
N SER A 180 5.10 -14.61 -28.33
CA SER A 180 4.40 -14.84 -29.60
C SER A 180 2.95 -15.31 -29.40
N ASN A 181 2.02 -14.74 -30.17
CA ASN A 181 0.58 -15.01 -30.10
C ASN A 181 -0.11 -14.64 -28.77
N HIS A 182 0.57 -13.89 -27.89
CA HIS A 182 0.00 -13.40 -26.64
C HIS A 182 0.01 -11.88 -26.62
N VAL A 183 -1.17 -11.29 -26.46
CA VAL A 183 -1.38 -9.84 -26.37
C VAL A 183 -2.20 -9.54 -25.14
N THR A 184 -1.85 -8.47 -24.44
CA THR A 184 -2.64 -7.96 -23.33
C THR A 184 -3.69 -6.98 -23.84
N GLU A 185 -4.78 -6.84 -23.08
CA GLU A 185 -5.87 -5.92 -23.38
C GLU A 185 -5.95 -4.83 -22.32
N PRO A 186 -6.39 -3.61 -22.68
CA PRO A 186 -6.65 -2.55 -21.70
C PRO A 186 -7.70 -3.02 -20.70
N LEU A 187 -7.50 -2.68 -19.44
CA LEU A 187 -8.37 -3.11 -18.36
C LEU A 187 -8.58 -1.97 -17.38
N VAL A 188 -9.83 -1.76 -16.95
CA VAL A 188 -10.20 -0.84 -15.88
C VAL A 188 -11.07 -1.60 -14.89
N ASN A 189 -10.70 -1.57 -13.61
CA ASN A 189 -11.48 -2.27 -12.58
C ASN A 189 -11.20 -1.69 -11.18
N SER A 190 -11.76 -2.34 -10.15
CA SER A 190 -11.62 -1.96 -8.74
C SER A 190 -11.31 -3.20 -7.89
N THR A 191 -10.58 -3.04 -6.79
CA THR A 191 -10.13 -4.17 -5.96
C THR A 191 -11.29 -4.95 -5.37
N ASP A 192 -12.33 -4.25 -4.90
CA ASP A 192 -13.56 -4.82 -4.32
C ASP A 192 -14.31 -5.78 -5.26
N LYS A 193 -14.07 -5.66 -6.57
CA LYS A 193 -14.66 -6.54 -7.60
C LYS A 193 -13.82 -7.77 -7.90
N GLN A 194 -12.59 -7.85 -7.40
CA GLN A 194 -11.72 -9.01 -7.61
C GLN A 194 -12.09 -10.13 -6.62
N PRO A 195 -12.15 -11.39 -7.09
CA PRO A 195 -12.44 -12.51 -6.22
C PRO A 195 -11.30 -12.73 -5.24
N LEU A 196 -11.65 -13.16 -4.03
CA LEU A 196 -10.69 -13.77 -3.13
C LEU A 196 -10.20 -15.09 -3.72
N LEU A 197 -8.89 -15.26 -3.75
CA LEU A 197 -8.25 -16.49 -4.19
C LEU A 197 -7.87 -17.36 -3.01
N GLU A 198 -7.86 -18.67 -3.24
CA GLU A 198 -7.33 -19.62 -2.26
C GLU A 198 -5.82 -19.40 -2.07
N THR A 199 -5.37 -19.47 -0.83
CA THR A 199 -3.97 -19.29 -0.42
C THR A 199 -3.49 -20.53 0.35
N PRO A 200 -3.25 -21.67 -0.33
CA PRO A 200 -2.93 -22.92 0.35
C PRO A 200 -1.68 -22.80 1.24
N GLY A 201 -1.84 -23.09 2.53
CA GLY A 201 -0.76 -23.01 3.52
C GLY A 201 -0.52 -21.62 4.12
N GLU A 202 -1.32 -20.63 3.72
CA GLU A 202 -1.25 -19.26 4.21
C GLU A 202 -2.62 -18.82 4.76
N ILE A 203 -2.65 -17.69 5.47
CA ILE A 203 -3.86 -17.19 6.16
C ILE A 203 -4.32 -15.83 5.65
N PHE A 204 -3.50 -15.13 4.87
CA PHE A 204 -3.87 -13.84 4.29
C PHE A 204 -4.93 -13.99 3.20
N GLU A 205 -5.74 -12.95 3.04
CA GLU A 205 -6.63 -12.80 1.89
C GLU A 205 -5.83 -12.32 0.68
N LEU A 206 -6.06 -12.92 -0.49
CA LEU A 206 -5.36 -12.57 -1.72
C LEU A 206 -6.34 -12.19 -2.82
N ARG A 207 -6.09 -11.04 -3.45
CA ARG A 207 -6.69 -10.64 -4.74
C ARG A 207 -5.59 -10.38 -5.75
N LYS A 208 -5.82 -10.76 -7.01
CA LYS A 208 -4.96 -10.42 -8.15
C LYS A 208 -5.70 -9.46 -9.05
N LEU A 209 -5.04 -8.38 -9.46
CA LEU A 209 -5.69 -7.30 -10.20
C LEU A 209 -5.62 -7.49 -11.72
N LEU A 210 -4.62 -8.25 -12.22
CA LEU A 210 -4.50 -8.56 -13.64
C LEU A 210 -4.88 -10.03 -13.92
N PRO A 211 -5.33 -10.35 -15.15
CA PRO A 211 -5.55 -11.74 -15.56
C PRO A 211 -4.30 -12.60 -15.38
N MET A 212 -4.50 -13.89 -15.08
CA MET A 212 -3.42 -14.86 -14.90
C MET A 212 -3.00 -15.56 -16.21
N SER A 213 -3.38 -15.00 -17.36
CA SER A 213 -3.00 -15.57 -18.66
C SER A 213 -1.53 -15.29 -18.97
N LEU A 214 -0.94 -16.09 -19.85
CA LEU A 214 0.46 -15.96 -20.27
C LEU A 214 0.78 -14.65 -21.02
N ALA A 215 -0.24 -13.86 -21.37
CA ALA A 215 -0.06 -12.54 -21.96
C ALA A 215 0.46 -11.52 -20.94
N TYR A 216 0.10 -11.63 -19.66
CA TYR A 216 0.53 -10.68 -18.64
C TYR A 216 1.85 -11.16 -18.00
N ASP A 217 2.92 -10.39 -18.16
CA ASP A 217 4.26 -10.76 -17.71
C ASP A 217 4.59 -10.29 -16.27
N PHE A 218 3.62 -9.66 -15.61
CA PHE A 218 3.58 -9.33 -14.20
C PHE A 218 2.13 -9.34 -13.67
N ASN A 219 1.96 -9.21 -12.35
CA ASN A 219 0.64 -9.03 -11.74
C ASN A 219 0.75 -8.08 -10.54
N ILE A 220 -0.38 -7.49 -10.13
CA ILE A 220 -0.48 -6.67 -8.92
C ILE A 220 -1.37 -7.42 -7.95
N HIS A 221 -0.88 -7.63 -6.73
CA HIS A 221 -1.60 -8.34 -5.69
C HIS A 221 -2.01 -7.38 -4.58
N ILE A 222 -3.21 -7.59 -4.03
CA ILE A 222 -3.64 -7.01 -2.75
C ILE A 222 -3.68 -8.16 -1.75
N MET A 223 -2.94 -7.99 -0.65
CA MET A 223 -2.81 -8.97 0.41
C MET A 223 -3.25 -8.35 1.73
N ASP A 224 -4.30 -8.89 2.33
CA ASP A 224 -4.82 -8.41 3.62
C ASP A 224 -4.46 -9.41 4.72
N PHE A 225 -3.91 -8.88 5.81
CA PHE A 225 -3.53 -9.64 7.01
C PHE A 225 -4.29 -9.07 8.20
N GLN A 226 -4.92 -9.94 8.99
CA GLN A 226 -5.47 -9.54 10.27
C GLN A 226 -4.34 -9.30 11.29
N PRO A 227 -4.57 -8.48 12.34
CA PRO A 227 -3.56 -8.25 13.37
C PRO A 227 -3.04 -9.55 13.98
N GLY A 228 -1.72 -9.76 13.88
CA GLY A 228 -1.04 -10.96 14.38
C GLY A 228 -0.84 -12.07 13.33
N GLU A 229 -1.42 -11.93 12.14
CA GLU A 229 -1.16 -12.82 11.01
C GLU A 229 0.19 -12.52 10.36
N PHE A 230 0.79 -13.54 9.75
CA PHE A 230 2.09 -13.45 9.10
C PHE A 230 2.22 -14.52 8.02
N LEU A 231 3.20 -14.36 7.13
CA LEU A 231 3.55 -15.39 6.14
C LEU A 231 4.15 -16.62 6.82
N ASN A 232 3.54 -17.79 6.59
CA ASN A 232 4.07 -19.05 7.09
C ASN A 232 5.37 -19.42 6.37
N VAL A 233 5.38 -19.28 5.04
CA VAL A 233 6.57 -19.48 4.21
C VAL A 233 7.54 -18.29 4.30
N LYS A 234 8.84 -18.58 4.38
CA LYS A 234 9.90 -17.57 4.31
C LYS A 234 10.36 -17.55 2.86
N GLU A 235 9.67 -16.75 2.05
CA GLU A 235 9.82 -16.78 0.59
C GLU A 235 11.26 -16.56 0.15
N VAL A 236 11.72 -17.44 -0.74
CA VAL A 236 12.97 -17.30 -1.49
C VAL A 236 12.67 -17.73 -2.92
N HIS A 237 12.54 -16.76 -3.82
CA HIS A 237 12.16 -16.98 -5.21
C HIS A 237 12.81 -15.95 -6.13
N TYR A 238 12.82 -16.22 -7.43
CA TYR A 238 13.43 -15.32 -8.42
C TYR A 238 12.58 -14.07 -8.73
N ASN A 239 11.30 -14.06 -8.34
CA ASN A 239 10.42 -12.92 -8.59
C ASN A 239 10.93 -11.67 -7.86
N GLN A 240 10.71 -10.50 -8.47
CA GLN A 240 11.01 -9.20 -7.90
C GLN A 240 9.71 -8.54 -7.42
N HIS A 241 9.80 -7.73 -6.36
CA HIS A 241 8.63 -7.06 -5.76
C HIS A 241 8.87 -5.56 -5.62
N GLY A 242 7.80 -4.79 -5.81
CA GLY A 242 7.68 -3.39 -5.39
C GLY A 242 6.33 -3.22 -4.73
N LEU A 243 6.31 -2.98 -3.42
CA LEU A 243 5.08 -2.93 -2.64
C LEU A 243 4.87 -1.57 -1.99
N LEU A 244 3.60 -1.19 -1.83
CA LEU A 244 3.18 -0.03 -1.05
C LEU A 244 2.25 -0.52 0.06
N LEU A 245 2.57 -0.19 1.31
CA LEU A 245 1.69 -0.48 2.45
C LEU A 245 0.51 0.50 2.43
N LEU A 246 -0.66 0.02 2.00
CA LEU A 246 -1.86 0.85 1.84
C LEU A 246 -2.52 1.18 3.19
N GLU A 247 -2.61 0.19 4.08
CA GLU A 247 -3.23 0.29 5.40
C GLU A 247 -2.46 -0.52 6.45
N GLY A 248 -2.71 -0.17 7.71
CA GLY A 248 -2.13 -0.88 8.85
C GLY A 248 -0.65 -0.58 9.06
N GLU A 249 -0.02 -1.49 9.80
CA GLU A 249 1.39 -1.46 10.18
C GLU A 249 1.85 -2.90 10.45
N GLY A 250 3.16 -3.13 10.42
CA GLY A 250 3.73 -4.44 10.64
C GLY A 250 5.25 -4.43 10.65
N ILE A 251 5.83 -5.61 10.78
CA ILE A 251 7.28 -5.85 10.74
C ILE A 251 7.58 -6.63 9.47
N TYR A 252 8.46 -6.12 8.63
CA TYR A 252 8.80 -6.74 7.34
C TYR A 252 10.26 -7.17 7.35
N ARG A 253 10.49 -8.49 7.29
CA ARG A 253 11.86 -9.03 7.24
C ARG A 253 12.40 -9.01 5.83
N LEU A 254 13.59 -8.43 5.63
CA LEU A 254 14.33 -8.44 4.36
C LEU A 254 15.77 -8.92 4.61
N GLY A 255 16.08 -10.11 4.11
CA GLY A 255 17.33 -10.81 4.44
C GLY A 255 17.45 -11.04 5.95
N ASP A 256 18.46 -10.44 6.57
CA ASP A 256 18.70 -10.50 8.03
C ASP A 256 18.24 -9.24 8.78
N SER A 257 17.46 -8.37 8.14
CA SER A 257 16.89 -7.15 8.74
C SER A 257 15.40 -7.34 9.03
N TRP A 258 14.94 -6.84 10.18
CA TRP A 258 13.54 -6.84 10.63
C TRP A 258 13.07 -5.40 10.89
#